data_AF-A0A519RQ48-F1
#
_entry.id   AF-A0A519RQ48-F1
#
_cell.length_a   1.000
_cell.length_b   1.000
_cell.length_c   1.000
_cell.angle_alpha   90.00
_cell.angle_beta   90.00
_cell.angle_gamma   90.00
#
_symmetry.space_group_name_H-M   'P 1'
#
loop_
_entity.id
_entity.type
_entity.pdbx_description
1 polymer ?
#
loop_
_entity_poly.entity_id
_entity_poly.type
_entity_poly.pdbx_seq_one_letter_code
_entity_poly.pdbx_strand_id
1 'polypeptide(L)'
;MEHLQQIEDWIENIEGSDLKPRIKNQTVNNLIDIWKFITYYDETISLKSENIIGVENENGIQDEISLTVKDLILNPSNVIQNVLSETELELRKYGSNYNGKYNIQFQKSEKNFCSKKIISLKEEIISIVKGDMICFEHIDYIHKNASDKIEIFNTNLKVVECEKISIQKALDKASVSETSKKQWLLLVLDHLKSNCNTFLIQDQIKYSPFKSNFDKVFLFDFYKGQIIELKLEN
;
A
#
# COMPACT_ATOMS: atom_id res chain seq x y z
N MET A 1 23.81 5.57 10.34
CA MET A 1 24.52 4.36 10.83
C MET A 1 24.18 4.07 12.29
N GLU A 2 24.16 5.07 13.20
CA GLU A 2 23.80 4.85 14.62
C GLU A 2 22.38 4.29 14.85
N HIS A 3 21.36 4.75 14.10
CA HIS A 3 19.98 4.24 14.23
C HIS A 3 19.82 2.75 13.91
N LEU A 4 20.62 2.22 12.96
CA LEU A 4 20.54 0.81 12.57
C LEU A 4 21.05 -0.10 13.68
N GLN A 5 22.19 0.25 14.26
CA GLN A 5 22.79 -0.53 15.34
C GLN A 5 21.90 -0.53 16.60
N GLN A 6 21.27 0.60 16.92
CA GLN A 6 20.33 0.69 18.03
C GLN A 6 19.08 -0.19 17.83
N ILE A 7 18.61 -0.33 16.59
CA ILE A 7 17.48 -1.21 16.26
C ILE A 7 17.88 -2.67 16.35
N GLU A 8 19.06 -3.03 15.85
CA GLU A 8 19.63 -4.38 15.98
C GLU A 8 19.73 -4.78 17.46
N ASP A 9 20.27 -3.91 18.31
CA ASP A 9 20.35 -4.14 19.76
C ASP A 9 18.95 -4.36 20.38
N TRP A 10 17.94 -3.61 19.95
CA TRP A 10 16.58 -3.80 20.44
C TRP A 10 15.95 -5.11 19.96
N ILE A 11 16.18 -5.49 18.70
CA ILE A 11 15.73 -6.78 18.16
C ILE A 11 16.36 -7.92 18.96
N GLU A 12 17.67 -7.89 19.21
CA GLU A 12 18.36 -8.90 20.01
C GLU A 12 17.79 -9.00 21.43
N ASN A 13 17.50 -7.86 22.07
CA ASN A 13 16.88 -7.83 23.40
C ASN A 13 15.47 -8.43 23.40
N ILE A 14 14.65 -8.13 22.38
CA ILE A 14 13.31 -8.71 22.23
C ILE A 14 13.42 -10.23 22.02
N GLU A 15 14.33 -10.67 21.17
CA GLU A 15 14.58 -12.08 20.88
C GLU A 15 15.12 -12.84 22.10
N GLY A 16 15.91 -12.19 22.94
CA GLY A 16 16.44 -12.73 24.21
C GLY A 16 15.46 -12.74 25.39
N SER A 17 14.32 -12.05 25.29
CA SER A 17 13.33 -11.94 26.38
C SER A 17 12.57 -13.25 26.69
N ASP A 18 11.85 -13.32 27.80
CA ASP A 18 10.99 -14.49 28.14
C ASP A 18 9.63 -14.49 27.42
N LEU A 19 9.44 -13.60 26.44
CA LEU A 19 8.19 -13.50 25.68
C LEU A 19 7.94 -14.74 24.81
N LYS A 20 6.65 -15.04 24.58
CA LYS A 20 6.27 -16.11 23.64
C LYS A 20 6.77 -15.78 22.22
N PRO A 21 7.22 -16.77 21.42
CA PRO A 21 7.77 -16.53 20.08
C PRO A 21 6.87 -15.69 19.17
N ARG A 22 5.56 -15.91 19.22
CA ARG A 22 4.58 -15.11 18.47
C ARG A 22 4.62 -13.63 18.83
N ILE A 23 4.74 -13.32 20.12
CA ILE A 23 4.78 -11.93 20.61
C ILE A 23 6.10 -11.29 20.19
N LYS A 24 7.23 -11.99 20.35
CA LYS A 24 8.54 -11.54 19.87
C LYS A 24 8.51 -11.15 18.40
N ASN A 25 8.04 -12.05 17.53
CA ASN A 25 7.96 -11.79 16.09
C ASN A 25 7.06 -10.58 15.77
N GLN A 26 5.96 -10.41 16.49
CA GLN A 26 5.08 -9.27 16.29
C GLN A 26 5.74 -7.96 16.74
N THR A 27 6.42 -7.94 17.88
CA THR A 27 7.14 -6.76 18.37
C THR A 27 8.29 -6.38 17.42
N VAL A 28 9.06 -7.36 16.95
CA VAL A 28 10.14 -7.14 15.97
C VAL A 28 9.56 -6.58 14.66
N ASN A 29 8.48 -7.17 14.13
CA ASN A 29 7.85 -6.66 12.91
C ASN A 29 7.35 -5.22 13.09
N ASN A 30 6.69 -4.91 14.20
CA ASN A 30 6.24 -3.54 14.49
C ASN A 30 7.41 -2.56 14.57
N LEU A 31 8.53 -2.95 15.19
CA LEU A 31 9.73 -2.13 15.28
C LEU A 31 10.31 -1.85 13.89
N ILE A 32 10.37 -2.87 13.02
CA ILE A 32 10.82 -2.73 11.62
C ILE A 32 9.86 -1.82 10.84
N ASP A 33 8.55 -1.98 11.01
CA ASP A 33 7.54 -1.13 10.37
C ASP A 33 7.69 0.33 10.77
N ILE A 34 7.88 0.62 12.06
CA ILE A 34 8.12 1.97 12.58
C ILE A 34 9.42 2.53 12.01
N TRP A 35 10.51 1.76 12.06
CA TRP A 35 11.80 2.19 11.53
C TRP A 35 11.73 2.56 10.04
N LYS A 36 11.09 1.71 9.23
CA LYS A 36 10.90 2.04 7.81
C LYS A 36 10.01 3.25 7.64
N PHE A 37 8.91 3.34 8.40
CA PHE A 37 8.02 4.49 8.35
C PHE A 37 8.76 5.80 8.63
N ILE A 38 9.53 5.90 9.71
CA ILE A 38 10.28 7.14 10.03
C ILE A 38 11.30 7.47 8.93
N THR A 39 11.96 6.45 8.37
CA THR A 39 12.94 6.63 7.29
C THR A 39 12.31 7.25 6.04
N TYR A 40 11.07 6.90 5.72
CA TYR A 40 10.35 7.45 4.56
C TYR A 40 9.53 8.71 4.86
N TYR A 41 9.11 8.92 6.11
CA TYR A 41 8.27 10.06 6.48
C TYR A 41 9.10 11.32 6.66
N ASP A 42 10.07 11.26 7.56
CA ASP A 42 10.89 12.41 7.96
C ASP A 42 12.13 11.91 8.72
N GLU A 43 13.30 12.13 8.14
CA GLU A 43 14.59 11.72 8.70
C GLU A 43 14.93 12.44 10.02
N THR A 44 14.25 13.52 10.36
CA THR A 44 14.43 14.24 11.63
C THR A 44 13.74 13.55 12.81
N ILE A 45 12.82 12.61 12.55
CA ILE A 45 12.15 11.84 13.61
C ILE A 45 13.12 10.82 14.18
N SER A 46 13.28 10.85 15.50
CA SER A 46 14.14 9.89 16.21
C SER A 46 13.31 8.82 16.92
N LEU A 47 13.74 7.56 16.79
CA LEU A 47 13.14 6.46 17.55
C LEU A 47 13.69 6.47 18.98
N LYS A 48 12.81 6.61 19.98
CA LYS A 48 13.19 6.71 21.41
C LYS A 48 13.06 5.38 22.13
N SER A 49 12.06 4.58 21.76
CA SER A 49 11.86 3.21 22.24
C SER A 49 11.07 2.41 21.20
N GLU A 50 10.75 1.15 21.52
CA GLU A 50 10.03 0.20 20.65
C GLU A 50 8.79 0.79 19.94
N ASN A 51 8.08 1.71 20.59
CA ASN A 51 6.85 2.32 20.07
C ASN A 51 6.75 3.83 20.33
N ILE A 52 7.85 4.50 20.69
CA ILE A 52 7.85 5.94 20.96
C ILE A 52 8.82 6.62 19.99
N ILE A 53 8.31 7.63 19.30
CA ILE A 53 9.13 8.51 18.45
C ILE A 53 9.20 9.91 19.06
N GLY A 54 10.31 10.60 18.83
CA GLY A 54 10.49 12.01 19.13
C GLY A 54 10.35 12.83 17.86
N VAL A 55 9.42 13.78 17.87
CA VAL A 55 9.16 14.71 16.77
C VAL A 55 9.46 16.13 17.25
N GLU A 56 10.29 16.86 16.52
CA GLU A 56 10.58 18.25 16.85
C GLU A 56 9.38 19.15 16.51
N ASN A 57 8.92 19.92 17.48
CA ASN A 57 7.84 20.89 17.27
C ASN A 57 8.38 22.24 16.77
N GLU A 58 7.50 23.17 16.41
CA GLU A 58 7.86 24.48 15.84
C GLU A 58 8.78 25.32 16.75
N ASN A 59 8.86 25.00 18.04
CA ASN A 59 9.72 25.67 19.02
C ASN A 59 11.06 24.94 19.24
N GLY A 60 11.36 23.89 18.46
CA GLY A 60 12.57 23.09 18.59
C GLY A 60 12.57 22.11 19.76
N ILE A 61 11.41 21.85 20.38
CA ILE A 61 11.28 20.90 21.49
C ILE A 61 10.85 19.54 20.94
N GLN A 62 11.48 18.47 21.38
CA GLN A 62 11.06 17.11 21.02
C GLN A 62 9.82 16.68 21.81
N ASP A 63 8.69 16.60 21.12
CA ASP A 63 7.47 15.96 21.63
C ASP A 63 7.61 14.44 21.48
N GLU A 64 7.27 13.70 22.53
CA GLU A 64 7.18 12.24 22.47
C GLU A 64 5.80 11.79 22.01
N ILE A 65 5.76 10.95 20.98
CA ILE A 65 4.55 10.42 20.36
C ILE A 65 4.55 8.90 20.48
N SER A 66 3.45 8.36 20.98
CA SER A 66 3.21 6.92 21.05
C SER A 66 2.65 6.42 19.72
N LEU A 67 3.34 5.48 19.08
CA LEU A 67 2.92 4.85 17.84
C LEU A 67 2.23 3.51 18.11
N THR A 68 1.05 3.36 17.54
CA THR A 68 0.35 2.07 17.43
C THR A 68 0.49 1.56 16.01
N VAL A 69 1.00 0.34 15.83
CA VAL A 69 1.14 -0.30 14.51
C VAL A 69 0.07 -1.37 14.35
N LYS A 70 -0.61 -1.36 13.19
CA LYS A 70 -1.55 -2.41 12.81
C LYS A 70 -1.42 -2.76 11.35
N ASP A 71 -1.38 -4.06 11.07
CA ASP A 71 -1.59 -4.57 9.73
C ASP A 71 -2.99 -4.21 9.22
N LEU A 72 -3.06 -3.63 8.03
CA LEU A 72 -4.32 -3.39 7.36
C LEU A 72 -4.75 -4.65 6.60
N ILE A 73 -5.79 -5.30 7.09
CA ILE A 73 -6.38 -6.46 6.43
C ILE A 73 -7.30 -5.99 5.31
N LEU A 74 -6.93 -6.29 4.07
CA LEU A 74 -7.72 -5.98 2.88
C LEU A 74 -8.56 -7.17 2.41
N ASN A 75 -9.67 -6.86 1.74
CA ASN A 75 -10.44 -7.87 1.05
C ASN A 75 -9.62 -8.41 -0.13
N PRO A 76 -9.62 -9.73 -0.39
CA PRO A 76 -8.98 -10.26 -1.57
C PRO A 76 -9.73 -9.77 -2.81
N SER A 77 -9.13 -8.85 -3.56
CA SER A 77 -9.61 -8.43 -4.86
C SER A 77 -8.50 -8.53 -5.90
N ASN A 78 -8.87 -8.70 -7.17
CA ASN A 78 -7.95 -8.59 -8.29
C ASN A 78 -8.51 -7.56 -9.27
N VAL A 79 -8.18 -6.29 -9.01
CA VAL A 79 -8.64 -5.15 -9.81
C VAL A 79 -8.26 -5.32 -11.28
N ILE A 80 -7.07 -5.87 -11.55
CA ILE A 80 -6.58 -6.09 -12.91
C ILE A 80 -7.51 -7.03 -13.67
N GLN A 81 -7.96 -8.12 -13.06
CA GLN A 81 -8.86 -9.05 -13.75
C GLN A 81 -10.15 -8.36 -14.23
N ASN A 82 -10.68 -7.43 -13.43
CA ASN A 82 -11.85 -6.64 -13.82
C ASN A 82 -11.51 -5.71 -14.99
N VAL A 83 -10.38 -5.01 -14.93
CA VAL A 83 -9.90 -4.14 -16.03
C VAL A 83 -9.74 -4.92 -17.33
N LEU A 84 -9.11 -6.10 -17.29
CA LEU A 84 -8.92 -6.95 -18.46
C LEU A 84 -10.28 -7.38 -19.04
N SER A 85 -11.20 -7.85 -18.18
CA SER A 85 -12.53 -8.29 -18.59
C SER A 85 -13.34 -7.16 -19.23
N GLU A 86 -13.29 -5.95 -18.65
CA GLU A 86 -13.92 -4.76 -19.23
C GLU A 86 -13.29 -4.37 -20.57
N THR A 87 -11.97 -4.50 -20.68
CA THR A 87 -11.22 -4.23 -21.92
C THR A 87 -11.61 -5.19 -23.02
N GLU A 88 -11.75 -6.49 -22.73
CA GLU A 88 -12.24 -7.49 -23.68
C GLU A 88 -13.62 -7.12 -24.22
N LEU A 89 -14.55 -6.75 -23.34
CA LEU A 89 -15.91 -6.36 -23.70
C LEU A 89 -15.92 -5.12 -24.59
N GLU A 90 -15.04 -4.17 -24.34
CA GLU A 90 -14.90 -2.97 -25.16
C GLU A 90 -14.33 -3.28 -26.54
N LEU A 91 -13.27 -4.08 -26.61
CA LEU A 91 -12.66 -4.48 -27.88
C LEU A 91 -13.62 -5.27 -28.78
N ARG A 92 -14.49 -6.10 -28.21
CA ARG A 92 -15.54 -6.83 -28.95
C ARG A 92 -16.50 -5.90 -29.70
N LYS A 93 -16.72 -4.67 -29.22
CA LYS A 93 -17.58 -3.69 -29.88
C LYS A 93 -16.98 -3.17 -31.19
N TYR A 94 -15.66 -3.27 -31.36
CA TYR A 94 -14.97 -2.82 -32.58
C TYR A 94 -14.88 -3.90 -33.67
N GLY A 95 -15.44 -5.10 -33.44
CA GLY A 95 -15.53 -6.17 -34.43
C GLY A 95 -14.43 -7.23 -34.33
N SER A 96 -14.51 -8.23 -35.22
CA SER A 96 -13.67 -9.46 -35.18
C SER A 96 -12.20 -9.24 -35.54
N ASN A 97 -11.82 -8.08 -36.07
CA ASN A 97 -10.43 -7.77 -36.44
C ASN A 97 -9.46 -7.82 -35.25
N TYR A 98 -9.99 -7.63 -34.04
CA TYR A 98 -9.20 -7.66 -32.80
C TYR A 98 -9.22 -9.02 -32.11
N ASN A 99 -9.83 -10.06 -32.71
CA ASN A 99 -9.78 -11.40 -32.16
C ASN A 99 -8.33 -11.88 -31.99
N GLY A 100 -8.07 -12.55 -30.88
CA GLY A 100 -6.74 -12.92 -30.44
C GLY A 100 -6.68 -13.19 -28.94
N LYS A 101 -5.68 -14.00 -28.56
CA LYS A 101 -5.27 -14.18 -27.17
C LYS A 101 -4.11 -13.25 -26.89
N TYR A 102 -4.32 -12.28 -26.00
CA TYR A 102 -3.34 -11.26 -25.65
C TYR A 102 -2.75 -11.57 -24.28
N ASN A 103 -1.44 -11.82 -24.21
CA ASN A 103 -0.71 -11.95 -22.96
C ASN A 103 0.03 -10.65 -22.68
N ILE A 104 -0.29 -10.02 -21.55
CA ILE A 104 0.24 -8.72 -21.15
C ILE A 104 1.24 -8.90 -20.01
N GLN A 105 2.46 -8.39 -20.24
CA GLN A 105 3.46 -8.22 -19.20
C GLN A 105 3.47 -6.76 -18.75
N PHE A 106 3.31 -6.54 -17.44
CA PHE A 106 3.31 -5.20 -16.87
C PHE A 106 4.70 -4.76 -16.42
N GLN A 107 4.97 -3.47 -16.57
CA GLN A 107 6.17 -2.84 -16.00
C GLN A 107 6.14 -2.92 -14.46
N LYS A 108 7.31 -2.95 -13.84
CA LYS A 108 7.42 -2.88 -12.38
C LYS A 108 7.09 -1.46 -11.92
N SER A 109 5.93 -1.27 -11.33
CA SER A 109 5.53 0.05 -10.81
C SER A 109 6.17 0.35 -9.46
N GLU A 110 6.88 1.47 -9.38
CA GLU A 110 7.44 2.01 -8.12
C GLU A 110 6.36 2.56 -7.18
N LYS A 111 5.16 2.87 -7.70
CA LYS A 111 4.08 3.52 -6.95
C LYS A 111 2.81 2.68 -6.95
N ASN A 112 1.94 2.88 -5.95
CA ASN A 112 0.59 2.29 -5.99
C ASN A 112 -0.29 2.93 -7.06
N PHE A 113 -1.34 2.20 -7.44
CA PHE A 113 -2.36 2.68 -8.36
C PHE A 113 -3.32 3.64 -7.67
N CYS A 114 -3.89 4.53 -8.47
CA CYS A 114 -5.11 5.29 -8.17
C CYS A 114 -6.11 5.07 -9.31
N SER A 115 -7.35 5.53 -9.13
CA SER A 115 -8.41 5.36 -10.11
C SER A 115 -8.01 5.86 -11.51
N LYS A 116 -7.33 7.02 -11.58
CA LYS A 116 -6.85 7.58 -12.86
C LYS A 116 -5.85 6.66 -13.57
N LYS A 117 -4.91 6.05 -12.83
CA LYS A 117 -3.93 5.12 -13.42
C LYS A 117 -4.58 3.84 -13.91
N ILE A 118 -5.62 3.36 -13.23
CA ILE A 118 -6.38 2.19 -13.69
C ILE A 118 -7.11 2.48 -15.00
N ILE A 119 -7.73 3.67 -15.11
CA ILE A 119 -8.38 4.10 -16.36
C ILE A 119 -7.35 4.24 -17.48
N SER A 120 -6.24 4.93 -17.21
CA SER A 120 -5.15 5.08 -18.18
C SER A 120 -4.58 3.74 -18.63
N LEU A 121 -4.40 2.79 -17.71
CA LEU A 121 -3.98 1.43 -18.06
C LEU A 121 -4.96 0.75 -19.02
N LYS A 122 -6.27 0.86 -18.77
CA LYS A 122 -7.29 0.30 -19.66
C LYS A 122 -7.18 0.88 -21.07
N GLU A 123 -7.07 2.21 -21.16
CA GLU A 123 -6.91 2.93 -22.43
C GLU A 123 -5.61 2.53 -23.15
N GLU A 124 -4.53 2.34 -22.40
CA GLU A 124 -3.23 1.86 -22.90
C GLU A 124 -3.35 0.47 -23.54
N ILE A 125 -4.02 -0.49 -22.88
CA ILE A 125 -4.25 -1.83 -23.43
C ILE A 125 -5.03 -1.75 -24.75
N ILE A 126 -6.13 -0.99 -24.78
CA ILE A 126 -6.98 -0.85 -25.96
C ILE A 126 -6.19 -0.27 -27.14
N SER A 127 -5.42 0.79 -26.88
CA SER A 127 -4.62 1.48 -27.88
C SER A 127 -3.54 0.56 -28.47
N ILE A 128 -2.85 -0.22 -27.64
CA ILE A 128 -1.86 -1.20 -28.12
C ILE A 128 -2.52 -2.25 -28.99
N VAL A 129 -3.67 -2.80 -28.56
CA VAL A 129 -4.39 -3.84 -29.33
C VAL A 129 -4.86 -3.30 -30.70
N LYS A 130 -5.19 -2.00 -30.77
CA LYS A 130 -5.54 -1.32 -32.02
C LYS A 130 -4.35 -1.00 -32.92
N GLY A 131 -3.12 -1.07 -32.39
CA GLY A 131 -1.91 -0.68 -33.10
C GLY A 131 -1.68 0.84 -33.11
N ASP A 132 -2.29 1.57 -32.17
CA ASP A 132 -2.09 3.00 -32.01
C ASP A 132 -0.69 3.29 -31.46
N MET A 133 -0.03 4.34 -31.94
CA MET A 133 1.25 4.79 -31.39
C MET A 133 1.01 5.61 -30.11
N ILE A 134 1.31 5.03 -28.96
CA ILE A 134 1.21 5.69 -27.65
C ILE A 134 2.48 5.49 -26.83
N CYS A 135 2.65 6.28 -25.76
CA CYS A 135 3.68 6.04 -24.76
C CYS A 135 3.20 4.99 -23.77
N PHE A 136 4.02 3.95 -23.52
CA PHE A 136 3.69 2.89 -22.57
C PHE A 136 4.16 3.26 -21.17
N GLU A 137 3.22 3.53 -20.27
CA GLU A 137 3.52 3.85 -18.87
C GLU A 137 3.39 2.63 -17.96
N HIS A 138 2.52 1.67 -18.29
CA HIS A 138 2.18 0.56 -17.40
C HIS A 138 2.54 -0.79 -18.01
N ILE A 139 2.65 -0.88 -19.34
CA ILE A 139 2.83 -2.14 -20.06
C ILE A 139 4.25 -2.23 -20.60
N ASP A 140 4.88 -3.39 -20.40
CA ASP A 140 6.22 -3.68 -20.93
C ASP A 140 6.08 -4.21 -22.37
N TYR A 141 5.24 -5.23 -22.55
CA TYR A 141 4.85 -5.71 -23.88
C TYR A 141 3.52 -6.46 -23.88
N ILE A 142 2.93 -6.58 -25.07
CA ILE A 142 1.77 -7.45 -25.33
C ILE A 142 2.13 -8.46 -26.42
N HIS A 143 1.90 -9.74 -26.15
CA HIS A 143 2.05 -10.80 -27.14
C HIS A 143 0.68 -11.31 -27.60
N LYS A 144 0.40 -11.23 -28.90
CA LYS A 144 -0.84 -11.70 -29.52
C LYS A 144 -0.66 -13.08 -30.15
N ASN A 145 -1.52 -14.02 -29.76
CA ASN A 145 -1.69 -15.32 -30.39
C ASN A 145 -3.02 -15.38 -31.16
N ALA A 146 -3.05 -16.20 -32.22
CA ALA A 146 -4.27 -16.44 -33.00
C ALA A 146 -5.38 -17.04 -32.13
N SER A 147 -6.59 -16.51 -32.26
CA SER A 147 -7.82 -16.98 -31.60
C SER A 147 -9.04 -16.40 -32.30
N ASP A 148 -10.16 -17.11 -32.25
CA ASP A 148 -11.46 -16.64 -32.77
C ASP A 148 -12.22 -15.76 -31.77
N LYS A 149 -11.67 -15.59 -30.56
CA LYS A 149 -12.23 -14.77 -29.48
C LYS A 149 -11.20 -13.76 -29.00
N ILE A 150 -11.68 -12.70 -28.35
CA ILE A 150 -10.85 -11.76 -27.60
C ILE A 150 -10.75 -12.29 -26.17
N GLU A 151 -9.52 -12.62 -25.78
CA GLU A 151 -9.16 -13.04 -24.43
C GLU A 151 -7.86 -12.32 -24.03
N ILE A 152 -7.85 -11.69 -22.87
CA ILE A 152 -6.72 -10.91 -22.36
C ILE A 152 -6.30 -11.48 -21.01
N PHE A 153 -5.01 -11.81 -20.91
CA PHE A 153 -4.41 -12.39 -19.72
C PHE A 153 -3.27 -11.51 -19.22
N ASN A 154 -3.12 -11.41 -17.91
CA ASN A 154 -1.90 -10.90 -17.29
C ASN A 154 -1.08 -12.04 -16.70
N THR A 155 0.24 -11.85 -16.69
CA THR A 155 1.19 -12.85 -16.20
C THR A 155 1.75 -12.53 -14.81
N ASN A 156 1.83 -11.24 -14.44
CA ASN A 156 2.70 -10.82 -13.33
C ASN A 156 2.12 -9.74 -12.40
N LEU A 157 0.88 -9.28 -12.60
CA LEU A 157 0.34 -8.13 -11.87
C LEU A 157 -0.96 -8.43 -11.12
N LYS A 158 -0.88 -8.57 -9.81
CA LYS A 158 -2.02 -8.61 -8.92
C LYS A 158 -2.14 -7.30 -8.15
N VAL A 159 -3.29 -6.64 -8.32
CA VAL A 159 -3.63 -5.39 -7.63
C VAL A 159 -4.77 -5.65 -6.66
N VAL A 160 -4.51 -5.41 -5.38
CA VAL A 160 -5.53 -5.49 -4.32
C VAL A 160 -6.02 -4.09 -4.01
N GLU A 161 -7.33 -3.96 -3.88
CA GLU A 161 -7.97 -2.67 -3.60
C GLU A 161 -7.93 -2.34 -2.11
N CYS A 162 -7.45 -1.13 -1.81
CA CYS A 162 -7.57 -0.52 -0.49
C CYS A 162 -8.81 0.36 -0.48
N GLU A 163 -9.85 -0.14 0.18
CA GLU A 163 -11.14 0.53 0.27
C GLU A 163 -11.27 1.34 1.56
N LYS A 164 -12.04 2.44 1.51
CA LYS A 164 -12.33 3.27 2.68
C LYS A 164 -12.88 2.44 3.85
N ILE A 165 -13.74 1.46 3.57
CA ILE A 165 -14.38 0.63 4.60
C ILE A 165 -13.38 -0.26 5.36
N SER A 166 -12.31 -0.71 4.69
CA SER A 166 -11.26 -1.53 5.31
C SER A 166 -10.46 -0.70 6.31
N ILE A 167 -10.17 0.55 5.97
CA ILE A 167 -9.54 1.51 6.87
C ILE A 167 -10.44 1.81 8.07
N GLN A 168 -11.72 2.14 7.83
CA GLN A 168 -12.64 2.42 8.94
C GLN A 168 -12.76 1.25 9.92
N LYS A 169 -12.86 0.01 9.40
CA LYS A 169 -12.86 -1.19 10.25
C LYS A 169 -11.57 -1.35 11.08
N ALA A 170 -10.41 -0.96 10.53
CA ALA A 170 -9.15 -1.02 11.26
C ALA A 170 -9.10 0.04 12.37
N LEU A 171 -9.61 1.25 12.08
CA LEU A 171 -9.76 2.34 13.04
C LEU A 171 -10.69 1.96 14.19
N ASP A 172 -11.88 1.42 13.88
CA ASP A 172 -12.88 1.02 14.89
C ASP A 172 -12.35 -0.05 15.86
N LYS A 173 -11.38 -0.87 15.41
CA LYS A 173 -10.72 -1.89 16.23
C LYS A 173 -9.49 -1.36 16.96
N ALA A 174 -8.99 -0.18 16.60
CA ALA A 174 -7.81 0.41 17.22
C ALA A 174 -8.23 1.14 18.50
N SER A 175 -7.56 0.77 19.60
CA SER A 175 -7.76 1.40 20.89
C SER A 175 -6.64 2.41 21.13
N VAL A 176 -7.04 3.63 21.43
CA VAL A 176 -6.17 4.67 22.00
C VAL A 176 -5.91 4.29 23.46
N SER A 177 -4.67 4.39 23.92
CA SER A 177 -4.33 4.13 25.32
C SER A 177 -4.59 5.38 26.16
N GLU A 178 -4.95 5.21 27.44
CA GLU A 178 -5.09 6.31 28.39
C GLU A 178 -3.71 6.85 28.80
N THR A 179 -3.04 7.54 27.87
CA THR A 179 -1.75 8.21 28.12
C THR A 179 -1.88 9.70 27.86
N SER A 180 -1.10 10.52 28.58
CA SER A 180 -1.02 11.97 28.34
C SER A 180 -0.23 12.35 27.07
N LYS A 181 0.37 11.38 26.39
CA LYS A 181 1.16 11.57 25.17
C LYS A 181 0.26 11.61 23.94
N LYS A 182 0.68 12.35 22.91
CA LYS A 182 0.10 12.27 21.57
C LYS A 182 0.21 10.85 21.04
N GLN A 183 -0.79 10.40 20.31
CA GLN A 183 -0.93 9.02 19.84
C GLN A 183 -1.17 8.98 18.33
N TRP A 184 -0.29 8.31 17.61
CA TRP A 184 -0.39 8.10 16.18
C TRP A 184 -0.70 6.63 15.89
N LEU A 185 -1.45 6.39 14.82
CA LEU A 185 -1.73 5.06 14.31
C LEU A 185 -1.10 4.87 12.92
N LEU A 186 -0.34 3.80 12.77
CA LEU A 186 0.26 3.36 11.52
C LEU A 186 -0.48 2.12 11.01
N LEU A 187 -1.20 2.26 9.91
CA LEU A 187 -1.86 1.17 9.19
C LEU A 187 -0.94 0.67 8.06
N VAL A 188 -0.41 -0.54 8.21
CA VAL A 188 0.61 -1.10 7.33
C VAL A 188 -0.01 -1.94 6.22
N LEU A 189 0.34 -1.62 4.99
CA LEU A 189 0.05 -2.39 3.78
C LEU A 189 1.25 -3.30 3.47
N ASP A 190 1.02 -4.60 3.51
CA ASP A 190 2.04 -5.63 3.27
C ASP A 190 1.66 -6.50 2.07
N HIS A 191 2.53 -6.51 1.05
CA HIS A 191 2.36 -7.31 -0.18
C HIS A 191 2.32 -8.82 0.08
N LEU A 192 3.10 -9.34 1.04
CA LEU A 192 3.13 -10.78 1.35
C LEU A 192 1.83 -11.20 2.01
N LYS A 193 1.37 -10.44 3.02
CA LYS A 193 0.10 -10.73 3.71
C LYS A 193 -1.10 -10.59 2.77
N SER A 194 -1.07 -9.59 1.91
CA SER A 194 -2.12 -9.35 0.92
C SER A 194 -2.00 -10.23 -0.34
N ASN A 195 -0.89 -10.97 -0.45
CA ASN A 195 -0.51 -11.75 -1.62
C ASN A 195 -0.73 -10.95 -2.92
N CYS A 196 -0.10 -9.77 -3.03
CA CYS A 196 -0.26 -8.87 -4.18
C CYS A 196 1.07 -8.24 -4.60
N ASN A 197 1.08 -7.58 -5.76
CA ASN A 197 2.25 -6.85 -6.25
C ASN A 197 2.18 -5.35 -5.91
N THR A 198 0.97 -4.82 -5.76
CA THR A 198 0.71 -3.41 -5.50
C THR A 198 -0.75 -3.22 -5.07
N PHE A 199 -1.05 -2.05 -4.51
CA PHE A 199 -2.39 -1.67 -4.11
C PHE A 199 -3.02 -0.67 -5.08
N LEU A 200 -4.36 -0.72 -5.19
CA LEU A 200 -5.17 0.40 -5.67
C LEU A 200 -5.66 1.17 -4.46
N ILE A 201 -5.16 2.40 -4.27
CA ILE A 201 -5.66 3.29 -3.21
C ILE A 201 -6.81 4.11 -3.76
N GLN A 202 -8.02 3.89 -3.25
CA GLN A 202 -9.19 4.68 -3.63
C GLN A 202 -8.99 6.15 -3.31
N ASP A 203 -9.40 7.02 -4.23
CA ASP A 203 -9.24 8.47 -4.07
C ASP A 203 -9.92 9.00 -2.78
N GLN A 204 -11.04 8.39 -2.38
CA GLN A 204 -11.75 8.75 -1.15
C GLN A 204 -10.86 8.65 0.10
N ILE A 205 -9.85 7.79 0.12
CA ILE A 205 -8.92 7.65 1.26
C ILE A 205 -8.09 8.93 1.44
N LYS A 206 -7.82 9.65 0.36
CA LYS A 206 -7.01 10.89 0.39
C LYS A 206 -7.83 12.12 0.71
N TYR A 207 -9.11 12.12 0.34
CA TYR A 207 -9.93 13.33 0.34
C TYR A 207 -11.04 13.33 1.38
N SER A 208 -11.61 12.17 1.70
CA SER A 208 -12.68 12.05 2.68
C SER A 208 -12.12 11.85 4.08
N PRO A 209 -12.70 12.46 5.11
CA PRO A 209 -12.22 12.24 6.46
C PRO A 209 -12.62 10.87 7.02
N PHE A 210 -11.94 10.49 8.09
CA PHE A 210 -12.20 9.31 8.89
C PHE A 210 -12.45 9.68 10.34
N LYS A 211 -13.35 8.94 10.99
CA LYS A 211 -13.52 9.03 12.45
C LYS A 211 -12.41 8.25 13.14
N SER A 212 -11.67 8.91 14.01
CA SER A 212 -10.57 8.33 14.78
C SER A 212 -10.38 9.13 16.07
N ASN A 213 -9.92 8.46 17.12
CA ASN A 213 -9.53 9.12 18.37
C ASN A 213 -8.00 9.35 18.45
N PHE A 214 -7.25 8.95 17.41
CA PHE A 214 -5.81 9.20 17.33
C PHE A 214 -5.54 10.63 16.84
N ASP A 215 -4.44 11.24 17.27
CA ASP A 215 -4.03 12.58 16.81
C ASP A 215 -3.70 12.58 15.32
N LYS A 216 -3.07 11.49 14.85
CA LYS A 216 -2.80 11.26 13.43
C LYS A 216 -2.96 9.79 13.07
N VAL A 217 -3.34 9.54 11.83
CA VAL A 217 -3.40 8.18 11.25
C VAL A 217 -2.69 8.18 9.92
N PHE A 218 -1.85 7.18 9.70
CA PHE A 218 -1.10 7.00 8.48
C PHE A 218 -1.45 5.66 7.83
N LEU A 219 -1.56 5.66 6.51
CA LEU A 219 -1.52 4.46 5.68
C LEU A 219 -0.11 4.35 5.10
N PHE A 220 0.55 3.22 5.31
CA PHE A 220 1.95 3.00 4.93
C PHE A 220 2.12 1.75 4.08
N ASP A 221 2.63 1.89 2.86
CA ASP A 221 3.11 0.78 2.05
C ASP A 221 4.56 0.45 2.40
N PHE A 222 4.73 -0.69 3.06
CA PHE A 222 6.02 -1.17 3.55
C PHE A 222 7.05 -1.41 2.45
N TYR A 223 6.61 -1.82 1.25
CA TYR A 223 7.50 -2.21 0.16
C TYR A 223 7.84 -1.04 -0.75
N LYS A 224 6.92 -0.09 -0.89
CA LYS A 224 7.10 1.07 -1.78
C LYS A 224 7.47 2.36 -1.03
N GLY A 225 7.51 2.32 0.30
CA GLY A 225 7.80 3.51 1.11
C GLY A 225 6.74 4.61 0.99
N GLN A 226 5.54 4.28 0.49
CA GLN A 226 4.51 5.28 0.27
C GLN A 226 3.73 5.51 1.55
N ILE A 227 3.66 6.78 1.97
CA ILE A 227 2.95 7.19 3.17
C ILE A 227 1.83 8.15 2.79
N ILE A 228 0.65 7.91 3.35
CA ILE A 228 -0.51 8.79 3.22
C ILE A 228 -1.00 9.13 4.62
N GLU A 229 -0.89 10.40 5.01
CA GLU A 229 -1.57 10.92 6.21
C GLU A 229 -3.07 11.03 5.92
N LEU A 230 -3.88 10.35 6.72
CA LEU A 230 -5.33 10.32 6.56
C LEU A 230 -5.96 11.57 7.16
N LYS A 231 -6.98 12.11 6.50
CA LYS A 231 -7.76 13.21 7.04
C LYS A 231 -8.70 12.71 8.14
N LEU A 232 -8.74 13.41 9.27
CA LEU A 232 -9.57 13.03 10.41
C LEU A 232 -10.72 14.02 10.63
N GLU A 233 -11.88 13.48 10.99
CA GLU A 233 -13.01 14.19 11.60
C GLU A 233 -12.87 14.01 13.11
N ASN A 234 -12.20 14.95 13.78
CA ASN A 234 -12.12 14.99 15.24
C ASN A 234 -13.31 15.77 15.82
#